data_AF-A0A8T5M0M8-F1
#
_entry.id   AF-A0A8T5M0M8-F1
#
_cell.length_a   1.000
_cell.length_b   1.000
_cell.length_c   1.000
_cell.angle_alpha   90.00
_cell.angle_beta   90.00
_cell.angle_gamma   90.00
#
_symmetry.space_group_name_H-M   'P 1'
#
loop_
_entity.id
_entity.type
_entity.pdbx_description
1 polymer ?
#
loop_
_entity_poly.entity_id
_entity_poly.type
_entity_poly.pdbx_seq_one_letter_code
_entity_poly.pdbx_strand_id
1 'polypeptide(L)'
;MEKNKKPKKIAFRVTAIIAFIVILMGMVLASGISEASVSVASAIILVLLVSIFLRYKFPERYQKDERTKKLGAYALAASWMISFILAGTLFWALDAKVIVLSGTQSAGLIFAVMAFTMIIFQGYFLHKGDA
;
A
#
# COMPACT_ATOMS: atom_id res chain seq x y z
N MET A 1 17.79 38.35 -9.82
CA MET A 1 16.69 37.40 -9.52
C MET A 1 17.15 35.99 -9.84
N GLU A 2 17.79 35.31 -8.89
CA GLU A 2 18.27 33.94 -9.08
C GLU A 2 17.09 32.97 -8.96
N LYS A 3 16.56 32.50 -10.11
CA LYS A 3 15.51 31.48 -10.13
C LYS A 3 16.00 30.24 -9.38
N ASN A 4 15.39 29.94 -8.23
CA ASN A 4 15.68 28.77 -7.41
C ASN A 4 15.65 27.48 -8.27
N LYS A 5 16.82 26.96 -8.64
CA LYS A 5 16.98 25.79 -9.54
C LYS A 5 16.75 24.44 -8.83
N LYS A 6 16.61 24.43 -7.50
CA LYS A 6 16.41 23.21 -6.69
C LYS A 6 15.17 22.38 -7.08
N PRO A 7 13.95 22.96 -7.25
CA PRO A 7 12.76 22.16 -7.58
C PRO A 7 12.85 21.45 -8.94
N LYS A 8 13.50 22.06 -9.94
CA LYS A 8 13.67 21.44 -11.27
C LYS A 8 14.59 20.21 -11.24
N LYS A 9 15.65 20.23 -10.42
CA LYS A 9 16.56 19.08 -10.28
C LYS A 9 15.89 17.90 -9.57
N ILE A 10 15.01 18.16 -8.60
CA ILE A 10 14.27 17.12 -7.88
C ILE A 10 13.22 16.48 -8.79
N ALA A 11 12.45 17.30 -9.51
CA ALA A 11 11.48 16.81 -10.49
C ALA A 11 12.14 15.89 -11.52
N PHE A 12 13.29 16.29 -12.07
CA PHE A 12 14.05 15.47 -13.01
C PHE A 12 14.48 14.11 -12.43
N ARG A 13 14.97 14.07 -11.19
CA ARG A 13 15.35 12.82 -10.51
C ARG A 13 14.15 11.90 -10.27
N VAL A 14 13.00 12.45 -9.87
CA VAL A 14 11.77 11.69 -9.67
C VAL A 14 11.28 11.10 -11.00
N THR A 15 11.25 11.89 -12.07
CA THR A 15 10.86 11.41 -13.40
C THR A 15 11.80 10.31 -13.90
N ALA A 16 13.11 10.44 -13.68
CA ALA A 16 14.08 9.41 -14.07
C ALA A 16 13.87 8.09 -13.31
N ILE A 17 13.57 8.14 -12.01
CA ILE A 17 13.27 6.95 -11.20
C ILE A 17 11.98 6.28 -11.68
N ILE A 18 10.93 7.05 -11.98
CA ILE A 18 9.67 6.52 -12.50
C ILE A 18 9.89 5.83 -13.84
N ALA A 19 10.60 6.48 -14.76
CA ALA A 19 10.91 5.89 -16.07
C ALA A 19 11.70 4.58 -15.95
N PHE A 20 12.69 4.53 -15.05
CA PHE A 20 13.46 3.32 -14.77
C PHE A 20 12.58 2.19 -14.23
N ILE A 21 11.68 2.48 -13.29
CA ILE A 21 10.73 1.50 -12.75
C ILE A 21 9.79 0.95 -13.83
N VAL A 22 9.29 1.80 -14.73
CA VAL A 22 8.41 1.36 -15.84
C VAL A 22 9.16 0.42 -16.79
N ILE A 23 10.43 0.73 -17.11
CA ILE A 23 11.26 -0.14 -17.95
C ILE A 23 11.47 -1.51 -17.27
N LEU A 24 11.79 -1.51 -15.97
CA LEU A 24 11.93 -2.76 -15.21
C LEU A 24 10.63 -3.58 -15.22
N MET A 25 9.47 -2.95 -15.06
CA MET A 25 8.19 -3.66 -15.12
C MET A 25 7.91 -4.26 -16.50
N GLY A 26 8.29 -3.57 -17.58
CA GLY A 26 8.25 -4.12 -18.93
C GLY A 26 9.14 -5.35 -19.10
N MET A 27 10.34 -5.34 -18.51
CA MET A 27 11.24 -6.51 -18.52
C MET A 27 10.68 -7.68 -17.71
N VAL A 28 10.02 -7.41 -16.58
CA VAL A 28 9.38 -8.44 -15.75
C VAL A 28 8.17 -9.06 -16.45
N LEU A 29 7.41 -8.28 -17.24
CA LEU A 29 6.37 -8.83 -18.11
C LEU A 29 6.97 -9.73 -19.19
N ALA A 30 8.06 -9.28 -19.83
CA ALA A 30 8.72 -10.03 -20.88
C ALA A 30 9.37 -11.35 -20.40
N SER A 31 9.62 -11.52 -19.09
CA SER A 31 10.16 -12.77 -18.53
C SER A 31 9.10 -13.85 -18.31
N GLY A 32 7.84 -13.60 -18.66
CA GLY A 32 6.76 -14.59 -18.57
C GLY A 32 6.02 -14.60 -17.23
N ILE A 33 6.26 -13.61 -16.36
CA ILE A 33 5.41 -13.40 -15.17
C ILE A 33 4.02 -12.97 -15.61
N SER A 34 3.00 -13.48 -14.94
CA SER A 34 1.61 -13.17 -15.30
C SER A 34 1.30 -11.67 -15.23
N GLU A 35 0.53 -11.19 -16.22
CA GLU A 35 0.10 -9.79 -16.31
C GLU A 35 -0.58 -9.31 -15.02
N ALA A 36 -1.38 -10.19 -14.40
CA ALA A 36 -2.02 -9.92 -13.11
C ALA A 36 -1.01 -9.61 -12.00
N SER A 37 0.10 -10.38 -11.92
CA SER A 37 1.13 -10.15 -10.90
C SER A 37 1.87 -8.84 -11.12
N VAL A 38 2.19 -8.52 -12.38
CA VAL A 38 2.86 -7.26 -12.70
C VAL A 38 1.94 -6.06 -12.52
N SER A 39 0.65 -6.20 -12.81
CA SER A 39 -0.37 -5.18 -12.55
C SER A 39 -0.46 -4.85 -11.05
N VAL A 40 -0.56 -5.89 -10.19
CA VAL A 40 -0.58 -5.71 -8.73
C VAL A 40 0.72 -5.05 -8.24
N ALA A 41 1.88 -5.52 -8.69
CA ALA A 41 3.16 -4.95 -8.32
C ALA A 41 3.28 -3.47 -8.75
N SER A 42 2.82 -3.15 -9.96
CA SER A 42 2.83 -1.78 -10.49
C SER A 42 1.91 -0.86 -9.69
N ALA A 43 0.72 -1.33 -9.29
CA ALA A 43 -0.20 -0.58 -8.45
C ALA A 43 0.42 -0.26 -7.08
N ILE A 44 1.07 -1.25 -6.44
CA ILE A 44 1.76 -1.05 -5.15
C ILE A 44 2.87 0.00 -5.28
N ILE A 45 3.72 -0.11 -6.31
CA ILE A 45 4.81 0.85 -6.52
C ILE A 45 4.27 2.25 -6.80
N LEU A 46 3.21 2.37 -7.60
CA LEU A 46 2.59 3.65 -7.88
C LEU A 46 2.08 4.32 -6.60
N VAL A 47 1.36 3.57 -5.73
CA VAL A 47 0.88 4.08 -4.45
C VAL A 47 2.03 4.56 -3.56
N LEU A 48 3.14 3.82 -3.51
CA LEU A 48 4.33 4.20 -2.75
C LEU A 48 4.98 5.49 -3.31
N LEU A 49 5.16 5.57 -4.62
CA LEU A 49 5.74 6.73 -5.29
C LEU A 49 4.89 7.98 -5.08
N VAL A 50 3.56 7.87 -5.24
CA VAL A 50 2.61 8.96 -4.98
C VAL A 50 2.69 9.39 -3.52
N SER A 51 2.73 8.45 -2.58
CA SER A 51 2.83 8.74 -1.14
C SER A 51 4.13 9.48 -0.79
N ILE A 52 5.26 9.05 -1.34
CA ILE A 52 6.57 9.70 -1.17
C ILE A 52 6.56 11.10 -1.79
N PHE A 53 6.02 11.23 -3.00
CA PHE A 53 5.92 12.51 -3.70
C PHE A 53 5.05 13.50 -2.92
N LEU A 54 3.87 13.09 -2.46
CA LEU A 54 2.98 13.92 -1.66
C LEU A 54 3.65 14.36 -0.35
N ARG A 55 4.38 13.46 0.32
CA ARG A 55 5.14 13.78 1.53
C ARG A 55 6.23 14.82 1.27
N TYR A 56 6.94 14.73 0.15
CA TYR A 56 8.01 15.67 -0.19
C TYR A 56 7.47 17.02 -0.67
N LYS A 57 6.38 17.02 -1.43
CA LYS A 57 5.73 18.24 -1.96
C LYS A 57 4.99 19.02 -0.87
N PHE A 58 4.39 18.32 0.10
CA PHE A 58 3.59 18.92 1.17
C PHE A 58 4.12 18.50 2.56
N PRO A 59 5.35 18.89 2.93
CA PRO A 59 5.98 18.44 4.17
C PRO A 59 5.21 18.89 5.42
N GLU A 60 4.61 20.08 5.39
CA GLU A 60 3.85 20.63 6.52
C GLU A 60 2.56 19.87 6.79
N ARG A 61 1.87 19.37 5.75
CA ARG A 61 0.71 18.47 5.89
C ARG A 61 1.10 17.08 6.40
N TYR A 62 2.38 16.71 6.27
CA TYR A 62 2.92 15.40 6.65
C TYR A 62 3.71 15.42 7.97
N GLN A 63 3.75 16.55 8.69
CA GLN A 63 4.16 16.56 10.09
C GLN A 63 3.11 15.80 10.90
N LYS A 64 3.31 14.48 10.98
CA LYS A 64 2.48 13.61 11.82
C LYS A 64 2.79 13.92 13.27
N ASP A 65 1.83 14.58 13.90
CA ASP A 65 1.69 14.62 15.34
C ASP A 65 1.85 13.20 15.93
N GLU A 66 2.37 13.11 17.15
CA GLU A 66 2.53 11.85 17.88
C GLU A 66 1.20 11.09 17.95
N ARG A 67 0.09 11.82 18.08
CA ARG A 67 -1.29 11.32 18.00
C ARG A 67 -1.55 10.55 16.70
N THR A 68 -1.28 11.16 15.55
CA THR A 68 -1.52 10.54 14.23
C THR A 68 -0.66 9.29 14.01
N LYS A 69 0.55 9.24 14.58
CA LYS A 69 1.39 8.04 14.55
C LYS A 69 0.79 6.91 15.37
N LYS A 70 0.33 7.20 16.60
CA LYS A 70 -0.33 6.22 17.48
C LYS A 70 -1.60 5.67 16.85
N LEU A 71 -2.46 6.53 16.30
CA LEU A 71 -3.70 6.11 15.63
C LEU A 71 -3.44 5.20 14.42
N GLY A 72 -2.38 5.51 13.64
CA GLY A 72 -1.95 4.64 12.54
C GLY A 72 -1.49 3.26 13.02
N ALA A 73 -0.78 3.18 14.14
CA ALA A 73 -0.37 1.91 14.73
C ALA A 73 -1.58 1.10 15.25
N TYR A 74 -2.55 1.75 15.89
CA TYR A 74 -3.80 1.11 16.32
C TYR A 74 -4.62 0.58 15.14
N ALA A 75 -4.77 1.37 14.07
CA ALA A 75 -5.45 0.94 12.86
C ALA A 75 -4.78 -0.29 12.23
N LEU A 76 -3.45 -0.31 12.17
CA LEU A 76 -2.67 -1.44 11.66
C LEU A 76 -2.82 -2.69 12.54
N ALA A 77 -2.76 -2.53 13.86
CA ALA A 77 -2.94 -3.64 14.79
C ALA A 77 -4.36 -4.24 14.69
N ALA A 78 -5.38 -3.38 14.59
CA ALA A 78 -6.77 -3.81 14.42
C ALA A 78 -6.99 -4.53 13.07
N SER A 79 -6.42 -4.01 11.96
CA SER A 79 -6.50 -4.69 10.67
C SER A 79 -5.81 -6.06 10.71
N TRP A 80 -4.69 -6.17 11.42
CA TRP A 80 -3.96 -7.42 11.54
C TRP A 80 -4.75 -8.49 12.31
N MET A 81 -5.47 -8.10 13.36
CA MET A 81 -6.38 -9.01 14.09
C MET A 81 -7.50 -9.54 13.19
N ILE A 82 -8.13 -8.69 12.37
CA ILE A 82 -9.15 -9.16 11.41
C ILE A 82 -8.55 -10.14 10.41
N SER A 83 -7.37 -9.83 9.87
CA SER A 83 -6.69 -10.71 8.93
C SER A 83 -6.32 -12.05 9.55
N PHE A 84 -5.95 -12.08 10.84
CA PHE A 84 -5.65 -13.32 11.54
C PHE A 84 -6.89 -14.20 11.72
N ILE A 85 -8.02 -13.59 12.09
CA ILE A 85 -9.32 -14.28 12.17
C ILE A 85 -9.70 -14.85 10.80
N LEU A 86 -9.59 -14.04 9.75
CA LEU A 86 -9.87 -14.48 8.38
C LEU A 86 -8.97 -15.64 7.96
N ALA A 87 -7.66 -15.57 8.24
CA ALA A 87 -6.72 -16.63 7.91
C ALA A 87 -7.08 -17.94 8.63
N GLY A 88 -7.44 -17.87 9.92
CA GLY A 88 -7.93 -19.04 10.67
C GLY A 88 -9.21 -19.63 10.09
N THR A 89 -10.19 -18.79 9.74
CA THR A 89 -11.44 -19.23 9.11
C THR A 89 -11.20 -19.87 7.73
N LEU A 90 -10.34 -19.26 6.90
CA LEU A 90 -9.97 -19.81 5.60
C LEU A 90 -9.25 -21.15 5.75
N PHE A 91 -8.35 -21.28 6.72
CA PHE A 91 -7.65 -22.53 6.99
C PHE A 91 -8.63 -23.68 7.24
N TRP A 92 -9.57 -23.52 8.16
CA TRP A 92 -10.58 -24.54 8.45
C TRP A 92 -11.52 -24.80 7.27
N ALA A 93 -11.94 -23.75 6.55
CA ALA A 93 -12.84 -23.90 5.41
C ALA A 93 -12.18 -24.64 4.22
N LEU A 94 -10.88 -24.44 4.02
CA LEU A 94 -10.08 -25.14 3.01
C LEU A 94 -9.82 -26.59 3.42
N ASP A 95 -9.48 -26.83 4.69
CA ASP A 95 -9.25 -28.17 5.23
C ASP A 95 -10.53 -29.04 5.18
N ALA A 96 -11.67 -28.46 5.58
CA ALA A 96 -12.98 -29.09 5.49
C ALA A 96 -13.53 -29.18 4.05
N LYS A 97 -12.79 -28.66 3.05
CA LYS A 97 -13.16 -28.63 1.63
C LYS A 97 -14.50 -27.95 1.34
N VAL A 98 -14.90 -27.00 2.19
CA VAL A 98 -16.10 -26.16 1.99
C VAL A 98 -15.87 -25.17 0.85
N ILE A 99 -14.65 -24.68 0.71
CA ILE A 99 -14.20 -23.80 -0.37
C ILE A 99 -12.93 -24.35 -1.02
N VAL A 100 -12.70 -24.02 -2.28
CA VAL A 100 -11.48 -24.38 -3.01
C VAL A 100 -10.81 -23.09 -3.48
N LEU A 101 -9.72 -22.71 -2.80
CA LEU A 101 -8.86 -21.59 -3.19
C LEU A 101 -7.42 -22.06 -3.25
N SER A 102 -6.65 -21.56 -4.22
CA SER A 102 -5.21 -21.77 -4.26
C SER A 102 -4.52 -20.98 -3.13
N GLY A 103 -3.32 -21.39 -2.73
CA GLY A 103 -2.54 -20.68 -1.72
C GLY A 103 -2.35 -19.19 -2.06
N THR A 104 -2.12 -18.88 -3.35
CA THR A 104 -2.01 -17.51 -3.85
C THR A 104 -3.33 -16.73 -3.74
N GLN A 105 -4.47 -17.37 -4.03
CA GLN A 105 -5.80 -16.74 -3.91
C GLN A 105 -6.13 -16.44 -2.45
N SER A 106 -5.88 -17.40 -1.55
CA SER A 106 -6.09 -17.23 -0.11
C SER A 106 -5.22 -16.11 0.46
N ALA A 107 -3.94 -16.07 0.10
CA ALA A 107 -3.04 -14.98 0.50
C ALA A 107 -3.50 -13.62 -0.06
N GLY A 108 -3.88 -13.58 -1.34
CA GLY A 108 -4.41 -12.37 -1.98
C GLY A 108 -5.64 -11.83 -1.27
N LEU A 109 -6.58 -12.69 -0.91
CA LEU A 109 -7.78 -12.33 -0.16
C LEU A 109 -7.43 -11.76 1.23
N ILE A 110 -6.50 -12.39 1.96
CA ILE A 110 -6.05 -11.91 3.26
C ILE A 110 -5.43 -10.51 3.16
N PHE A 111 -4.53 -10.29 2.19
CA PHE A 111 -3.91 -8.98 1.99
C PHE A 111 -4.93 -7.91 1.57
N ALA A 112 -5.90 -8.26 0.71
CA ALA A 112 -6.96 -7.34 0.30
C ALA A 112 -7.82 -6.92 1.50
N VAL A 113 -8.27 -7.86 2.32
CA VAL A 113 -9.05 -7.58 3.53
C VAL A 113 -8.23 -6.77 4.54
N MET A 114 -6.94 -7.08 4.70
CA MET A 114 -6.04 -6.33 5.57
C MET A 114 -5.96 -4.86 5.15
N ALA A 115 -5.70 -4.59 3.87
CA ALA A 115 -5.58 -3.23 3.34
C ALA A 115 -6.91 -2.47 3.47
N PHE A 116 -8.03 -3.13 3.13
CA PHE A 116 -9.35 -2.53 3.21
C PHE A 116 -9.74 -2.17 4.65
N THR A 117 -9.54 -3.09 5.60
CA THR A 117 -9.85 -2.85 7.02
C THR A 117 -8.92 -1.81 7.64
N MET A 118 -7.66 -1.74 7.23
CA MET A 118 -6.74 -0.70 7.66
C MET A 118 -7.26 0.70 7.28
N ILE A 119 -7.77 0.88 6.06
CA ILE A 119 -8.36 2.15 5.60
C ILE A 119 -9.59 2.51 6.45
N ILE A 120 -10.47 1.54 6.71
CA ILE A 120 -11.66 1.74 7.54
C ILE A 120 -11.27 2.16 8.96
N PHE A 121 -10.35 1.43 9.60
CA PHE A 121 -9.93 1.73 10.96
C PHE A 121 -9.16 3.04 11.06
N GLN A 122 -8.33 3.35 10.07
CA GLN A 122 -7.66 4.64 10.01
C GLN A 122 -8.68 5.78 9.94
N GLY A 123 -9.72 5.65 9.10
CA GLY A 123 -10.83 6.58 9.06
C GLY A 123 -11.57 6.67 10.41
N TYR A 124 -12.01 5.55 10.95
CA TYR A 124 -12.76 5.50 12.21
C TYR A 124 -12.00 6.15 13.38
N PHE A 125 -10.72 5.82 13.55
CA PHE A 125 -9.91 6.35 14.64
C PHE A 125 -9.55 7.83 14.46
N LEU A 126 -9.46 8.32 13.22
CA LEU A 126 -9.29 9.76 12.97
C LEU A 126 -10.52 10.56 13.40
N HIS A 127 -11.73 10.09 13.07
CA HIS A 127 -12.97 10.79 13.43
C HIS A 127 -13.26 10.76 14.94
N LYS A 128 -12.83 9.71 15.65
CA LYS A 128 -13.07 9.57 17.09
C LYS A 128 -12.21 10.48 17.97
N GLY A 129 -11.17 11.10 17.41
CA GLY A 129 -10.29 12.04 18.11
C GLY A 129 -10.69 13.51 18.00
N ASP A 130 -11.72 13.83 17.21
CA ASP A 130 -12.24 15.18 16.98
C ASP A 130 -13.62 15.40 17.64
N ALA A 131 -14.13 14.40 18.39
CA ALA A 131 -15.37 14.46 19.16
C ALA A 131 -15.11 14.66 20.67
#